data_AF-A0AAN5CMD8-F1
#
_entry.id   AF-A0AAN5CMD8-F1
#
_cell.length_a   1.000
_cell.length_b   1.000
_cell.length_c   1.000
_cell.angle_alpha   90.00
_cell.angle_beta   90.00
_cell.angle_gamma   90.00
#
_symmetry.space_group_name_H-M   'P 1'
#
loop_
_entity.id
_entity.type
_entity.pdbx_description
1 polymer ?
#
loop_
_entity_poly.entity_id
_entity_poly.type
_entity_poly.pdbx_seq_one_letter_code
_entity_poly.pdbx_strand_id
1 'polypeptide(L)'
;MTDSQPFIFLNEHPIFPLIALVINLAAFIPMLYLLFIAQIAPLHNNCRYILSVWTASYGVLFIIHIALVYVDFTQESGYMPLTMFEPPGRFELYKWHVRCTTYSSSFEIVLSIERIVAVICPRSYHFSGMAWKLLISITICLMFVAYVVDAFVHSGV
;
A
#
# COMPACT_ATOMS: atom_id res chain seq x y z
N MET A 1 -26.15 -7.10 -15.97
CA MET A 1 -24.87 -6.61 -16.53
C MET A 1 -23.91 -7.75 -16.89
N THR A 2 -24.11 -8.95 -16.35
CA THR A 2 -23.32 -10.15 -16.66
C THR A 2 -23.50 -10.69 -18.08
N ASP A 3 -24.58 -10.33 -18.79
CA ASP A 3 -24.91 -10.94 -20.09
C ASP A 3 -24.36 -10.16 -21.29
N SER A 4 -23.58 -9.10 -21.05
CA SER A 4 -22.97 -8.35 -22.14
C SER A 4 -21.81 -9.14 -22.75
N GLN A 5 -21.77 -9.24 -24.08
CA GLN A 5 -20.66 -9.85 -24.83
C GLN A 5 -19.25 -9.41 -24.36
N PRO A 6 -18.97 -8.12 -24.08
CA PRO A 6 -17.66 -7.73 -23.57
C PRO A 6 -17.36 -8.29 -22.17
N PHE A 7 -18.37 -8.38 -21.29
CA PHE A 7 -18.19 -8.96 -19.96
C PHE A 7 -17.86 -10.45 -20.05
N ILE A 8 -18.58 -11.20 -20.89
CA ILE A 8 -18.33 -12.65 -21.09
C ILE A 8 -16.90 -12.85 -21.60
N PHE A 9 -16.50 -12.12 -22.64
CA PHE A 9 -15.15 -12.20 -23.20
C PHE A 9 -14.07 -11.92 -22.14
N LEU A 10 -14.22 -10.85 -21.36
CA LEU A 10 -13.26 -10.45 -20.32
C LEU A 10 -13.26 -11.39 -19.10
N ASN A 11 -14.37 -12.08 -18.83
CA ASN A 11 -14.48 -13.04 -17.74
C ASN A 11 -13.91 -14.43 -18.14
N GLU A 12 -13.99 -14.80 -19.41
CA GLU A 12 -13.45 -16.06 -19.94
C GLU A 12 -11.94 -16.02 -20.21
N HIS A 13 -11.37 -14.82 -20.38
CA HIS A 13 -9.96 -14.63 -20.68
C HIS A 13 -9.27 -13.88 -19.53
N PRO A 14 -8.05 -14.29 -19.12
CA PRO A 14 -7.35 -13.69 -17.97
C PRO A 14 -6.69 -12.34 -18.30
N ILE A 15 -7.34 -11.50 -19.10
CA ILE A 15 -6.77 -10.24 -19.59
C ILE A 15 -6.51 -9.29 -18.41
N PHE A 16 -7.49 -9.08 -17.53
CA PHE A 16 -7.32 -8.19 -16.37
C PHE A 16 -6.32 -8.71 -15.34
N PRO A 17 -6.38 -9.97 -14.88
CA PRO A 17 -5.38 -10.51 -13.96
C PRO A 17 -3.96 -10.44 -14.52
N LEU A 18 -3.76 -10.72 -15.82
CA LEU A 18 -2.45 -10.63 -16.46
C LEU A 18 -1.92 -9.20 -16.48
N ILE A 19 -2.75 -8.23 -16.88
CA ILE A 19 -2.36 -6.82 -16.90
C ILE A 19 -2.03 -6.35 -15.48
N ALA A 20 -2.88 -6.69 -14.50
CA ALA A 20 -2.66 -6.35 -13.11
C ALA A 20 -1.35 -6.96 -12.57
N LEU A 21 -1.05 -8.21 -12.90
CA LEU A 21 0.20 -8.87 -12.52
C LEU A 21 1.42 -8.13 -13.09
N VAL A 22 1.41 -7.83 -14.39
CA VAL A 22 2.52 -7.14 -15.07
C VAL A 22 2.76 -5.75 -14.47
N ILE A 23 1.69 -4.98 -14.25
CA ILE A 23 1.79 -3.63 -13.67
C ILE A 23 2.37 -3.70 -12.25
N ASN A 24 1.88 -4.62 -11.41
CA ASN A 24 2.36 -4.75 -10.03
C ASN A 24 3.82 -5.23 -9.97
N LEU A 25 4.23 -6.15 -10.83
CA LEU A 25 5.63 -6.57 -10.93
C LEU A 25 6.53 -5.43 -11.40
N ALA A 26 6.10 -4.68 -12.42
CA ALA A 26 6.84 -3.52 -12.92
C ALA A 26 6.96 -2.42 -11.85
N ALA A 27 5.96 -2.27 -10.96
CA ALA A 27 5.97 -1.28 -9.89
C ALA A 27 7.07 -1.51 -8.83
N PHE A 28 7.62 -2.72 -8.71
CA PHE A 28 8.79 -2.96 -7.85
C PHE A 28 10.04 -2.24 -8.35
N ILE A 29 10.17 -1.97 -9.65
CA ILE A 29 11.35 -1.28 -10.21
C ILE A 29 11.50 0.14 -9.65
N PRO A 30 10.51 1.05 -9.81
CA PRO A 30 10.61 2.39 -9.22
C PRO A 30 10.66 2.36 -7.70
N MET A 31 10.02 1.38 -7.06
CA MET A 31 10.07 1.21 -5.60
C MET A 31 11.49 0.90 -5.10
N LEU A 32 12.15 -0.11 -5.69
CA LEU A 32 13.53 -0.46 -5.33
C LEU A 32 14.50 0.66 -5.66
N TYR A 33 14.30 1.33 -6.79
CA TYR A 33 15.08 2.50 -7.16
C TYR A 33 14.93 3.63 -6.12
N LEU A 34 13.71 3.92 -5.68
CA LEU A 34 13.46 4.93 -4.66
C LEU A 34 14.10 4.57 -3.32
N LEU A 35 14.00 3.31 -2.88
CA LEU A 35 14.68 2.84 -1.67
C LEU A 35 16.19 3.02 -1.77
N PHE A 36 16.78 2.66 -2.91
CA PHE A 36 18.21 2.83 -3.17
C PHE A 36 18.61 4.30 -3.09
N ILE A 37 17.90 5.19 -3.80
CA ILE A 37 18.14 6.64 -3.77
C ILE A 37 18.00 7.20 -2.35
N ALA A 38 16.99 6.75 -1.59
CA ALA A 38 16.79 7.19 -0.21
C ALA A 38 17.98 6.87 0.71
N GLN A 39 18.71 5.78 0.45
CA GLN A 39 19.89 5.42 1.24
C GLN A 39 21.13 6.24 0.86
N ILE A 40 21.36 6.48 -0.42
CA ILE A 40 22.57 7.17 -0.89
C ILE A 40 22.46 8.70 -0.81
N ALA A 41 21.24 9.25 -0.89
CA ALA A 41 21.03 10.67 -0.86
C ALA A 41 21.37 11.25 0.54
N PRO A 42 21.88 12.49 0.61
CA PRO A 42 22.17 13.20 1.86
C PRO A 42 20.87 13.70 2.53
N LEU A 43 19.90 12.80 2.71
CA LEU A 43 18.66 13.06 3.43
C LEU A 43 18.91 13.02 4.94
N HIS A 44 18.20 13.88 5.67
CA HIS A 44 18.16 13.79 7.11
C HIS A 44 17.56 12.43 7.54
N ASN A 45 18.04 11.89 8.67
CA ASN A 45 17.68 10.55 9.14
C ASN A 45 16.16 10.34 9.27
N ASN A 46 15.42 11.37 9.68
CA ASN A 46 13.97 11.32 9.82
C ASN A 46 13.28 11.12 8.46
N CYS A 47 13.63 11.96 7.49
CA CYS A 47 13.10 11.82 6.14
C CYS A 47 13.49 10.48 5.51
N ARG A 48 14.74 10.05 5.70
CA ARG A 48 15.20 8.74 5.20
C ARG A 48 14.34 7.61 5.78
N TYR A 49 14.07 7.64 7.07
CA TYR A 49 13.21 6.66 7.73
C TYR A 49 11.78 6.67 7.18
N ILE A 50 11.12 7.83 7.19
CA ILE A 50 9.74 7.99 6.73
C ILE A 50 9.62 7.52 5.28
N LEU A 51 10.53 7.95 4.41
CA LEU A 51 10.54 7.57 2.99
C LEU A 51 10.78 6.06 2.81
N SER A 52 11.65 5.45 3.62
CA SER A 52 11.90 4.01 3.56
C SER A 52 10.68 3.21 4.01
N VAL A 53 10.03 3.61 5.11
CA VAL A 53 8.83 2.94 5.62
C VAL A 53 7.66 3.09 4.64
N TRP A 54 7.46 4.30 4.11
CA TRP A 54 6.44 4.60 3.09
C TRP A 54 6.65 3.77 1.82
N THR A 55 7.89 3.67 1.34
CA THR A 55 8.19 2.88 0.14
C THR A 55 8.00 1.38 0.40
N ALA A 56 8.41 0.90 1.59
CA ALA A 56 8.22 -0.49 1.99
C ALA A 56 6.73 -0.85 2.12
N SER A 57 5.89 0.06 2.62
CA SER A 57 4.44 -0.19 2.75
C SER A 57 3.74 -0.30 1.39
N TYR A 58 4.16 0.49 0.39
CA TYR A 58 3.74 0.29 -0.99
C TYR A 58 4.20 -1.06 -1.55
N GLY A 59 5.40 -1.52 -1.19
CA GLY A 59 5.87 -2.87 -1.54
C GLY A 59 4.95 -3.96 -1.01
N VAL A 60 4.53 -3.86 0.26
CA VAL A 60 3.54 -4.79 0.84
C VAL A 60 2.20 -4.70 0.10
N LEU A 61 1.76 -3.51 -0.28
CA LEU A 61 0.54 -3.32 -1.07
C LEU A 61 0.60 -4.06 -2.41
N PHE A 62 1.71 -3.94 -3.14
CA PHE A 62 1.89 -4.66 -4.42
C PHE A 62 1.92 -6.18 -4.23
N ILE A 63 2.53 -6.68 -3.14
CA ILE A 63 2.48 -8.12 -2.80
C ILE A 63 1.03 -8.58 -2.57
N ILE A 64 0.25 -7.82 -1.80
CA ILE A 64 -1.17 -8.13 -1.55
C ILE A 64 -1.96 -8.12 -2.86
N HIS A 65 -1.69 -7.15 -3.75
CA HIS A 65 -2.36 -7.06 -5.04
C HIS A 65 -2.01 -8.22 -5.97
N ILE A 66 -0.75 -8.67 -5.96
CA ILE A 66 -0.33 -9.90 -6.66
C ILE A 66 -1.03 -11.13 -6.07
N ALA A 67 -1.19 -11.19 -4.75
CA ALA A 67 -1.92 -12.28 -4.09
C ALA A 67 -3.41 -12.28 -4.47
N LEU A 68 -4.06 -11.11 -4.54
CA LEU A 68 -5.44 -10.99 -5.04
C LEU A 68 -5.56 -11.47 -6.50
N VAL A 69 -4.63 -11.04 -7.36
CA VAL A 69 -4.57 -11.49 -8.75
C VAL A 69 -4.39 -13.00 -8.85
N TYR A 70 -3.53 -13.59 -8.00
CA TYR A 70 -3.37 -15.05 -7.94
C TYR A 70 -4.68 -15.75 -7.54
N VAL A 71 -5.43 -15.17 -6.59
CA VAL A 71 -6.75 -15.66 -6.19
C VAL A 71 -7.78 -15.53 -7.33
N ASP A 72 -7.69 -14.49 -8.16
CA ASP A 72 -8.54 -14.33 -9.34
C ASP A 72 -8.22 -15.39 -10.42
N PHE A 73 -6.96 -15.82 -10.52
CA PHE A 73 -6.56 -16.91 -11.42
C PHE A 73 -7.08 -18.29 -11.00
N THR A 74 -7.37 -18.49 -9.72
CA THR A 74 -7.84 -19.78 -9.18
C THR A 74 -9.37 -19.88 -9.12
N GLN A 75 -10.10 -18.82 -9.49
CA GLN A 75 -11.55 -18.79 -9.45
C GLN A 75 -12.15 -19.59 -10.64
N GLU A 76 -12.99 -20.57 -10.34
CA GLU A 76 -13.61 -21.43 -11.36
C GLU A 76 -14.71 -20.71 -12.17
N SER A 77 -15.37 -19.69 -11.59
CA SER A 77 -16.47 -18.98 -12.24
C SER A 77 -16.02 -17.92 -13.26
N GLY A 78 -14.72 -17.86 -13.57
CA GLY A 78 -14.09 -16.89 -14.46
C GLY A 78 -13.12 -15.94 -13.75
N TYR A 79 -12.45 -15.12 -14.55
CA TYR A 79 -11.35 -14.25 -14.13
C TYR A 79 -11.78 -12.90 -13.57
N MET A 80 -13.09 -12.58 -13.60
CA MET A 80 -13.64 -11.39 -12.96
C MET A 80 -14.31 -11.74 -11.62
N PRO A 81 -13.98 -11.03 -10.54
CA PRO A 81 -14.63 -11.24 -9.26
C PRO A 81 -16.10 -10.78 -9.34
N LEU A 82 -17.03 -11.73 -9.23
CA LEU A 82 -18.46 -11.44 -9.12
C LEU A 82 -18.86 -11.07 -7.69
N THR A 83 -18.11 -11.59 -6.72
CA THR A 83 -18.31 -11.34 -5.29
C THR A 83 -16.95 -11.13 -4.60
N MET A 84 -16.97 -10.43 -3.47
CA MET A 84 -15.78 -10.22 -2.65
C MET A 84 -15.48 -11.39 -1.70
N PHE A 85 -16.42 -12.32 -1.54
CA PHE A 85 -16.35 -13.39 -0.56
C PHE A 85 -15.82 -14.71 -1.12
N GLU A 86 -16.08 -14.97 -2.40
CA GLU A 86 -15.57 -16.14 -3.09
C GLU A 86 -14.39 -15.73 -3.97
N PRO A 87 -13.33 -16.54 -4.08
CA PRO A 87 -13.03 -17.74 -3.29
C PRO A 87 -12.55 -17.38 -1.86
N PRO A 88 -12.54 -18.36 -0.92
CA PRO A 88 -12.18 -18.12 0.48
C PRO A 88 -10.78 -17.50 0.60
N GLY A 89 -10.68 -16.43 1.40
CA GLY A 89 -9.44 -15.67 1.60
C GLY A 89 -9.36 -14.35 0.81
N ARG A 90 -10.15 -14.18 -0.26
CA ARG A 90 -10.25 -12.92 -1.01
C ARG A 90 -10.61 -11.74 -0.11
N PHE A 91 -11.62 -11.90 0.73
CA PHE A 91 -12.07 -10.85 1.62
C PHE A 91 -11.00 -10.43 2.64
N GLU A 92 -10.23 -11.38 3.18
CA GLU A 92 -9.14 -11.07 4.10
C GLU A 92 -8.00 -10.34 3.40
N LEU A 93 -7.68 -10.70 2.15
CA LEU A 93 -6.72 -9.95 1.34
C LEU A 93 -7.21 -8.52 1.05
N TYR A 94 -8.50 -8.31 0.81
CA TYR A 94 -9.08 -6.97 0.67
C TYR A 94 -8.97 -6.14 1.94
N LYS A 95 -9.23 -6.71 3.13
CA LYS A 95 -9.00 -6.01 4.40
C LYS A 95 -7.55 -5.58 4.55
N TRP A 96 -6.61 -6.49 4.27
CA TRP A 96 -5.19 -6.15 4.28
C TRP A 96 -4.82 -5.07 3.29
N HIS A 97 -5.39 -5.11 2.08
CA HIS A 97 -5.23 -4.05 1.09
C HIS A 97 -5.67 -2.69 1.65
N VAL A 98 -6.89 -2.60 2.19
CA VAL A 98 -7.43 -1.36 2.79
C VAL A 98 -6.56 -0.85 3.94
N ARG A 99 -6.11 -1.74 4.83
CA ARG A 99 -5.18 -1.39 5.92
C ARG A 99 -3.87 -0.81 5.38
N CYS A 100 -3.24 -1.50 4.43
CA CYS A 100 -1.97 -1.08 3.84
C CYS A 100 -2.10 0.23 3.05
N THR A 101 -3.21 0.44 2.33
CA THR A 101 -3.49 1.72 1.65
C THR A 101 -3.63 2.85 2.65
N THR A 102 -4.48 2.68 3.67
CA THR A 102 -4.70 3.70 4.72
C THR A 102 -3.39 4.05 5.44
N TYR A 103 -2.60 3.03 5.76
CA TYR A 103 -1.29 3.20 6.37
C TYR A 103 -0.33 3.99 5.46
N SER A 104 -0.23 3.62 4.18
CA SER A 104 0.66 4.28 3.22
C SER A 104 0.26 5.74 2.98
N SER A 105 -1.03 6.03 2.81
CA SER A 105 -1.54 7.40 2.67
C SER A 105 -1.31 8.24 3.92
N SER A 106 -1.38 7.64 5.12
CA SER A 106 -1.05 8.36 6.37
C SER A 106 0.42 8.79 6.41
N PHE A 107 1.32 7.97 5.87
CA PHE A 107 2.75 8.32 5.76
C PHE A 107 3.01 9.47 4.78
N GLU A 108 2.18 9.68 3.76
CA GLU A 108 2.27 10.86 2.87
C GLU A 108 2.00 12.15 3.65
N ILE A 109 1.04 12.12 4.58
CA ILE A 109 0.75 13.23 5.47
C ILE A 109 1.93 13.48 6.42
N VAL A 110 2.49 12.41 7.02
CA VAL A 110 3.66 12.53 7.91
C VAL A 110 4.87 13.09 7.17
N LEU A 111 5.14 12.64 5.95
CA LEU A 111 6.20 13.18 5.10
C LEU A 111 5.97 14.66 4.80
N SER A 112 4.74 15.04 4.50
CA SER A 112 4.37 16.45 4.25
C SER A 112 4.61 17.34 5.48
N ILE A 113 4.20 16.87 6.67
CA ILE A 113 4.44 17.57 7.94
C ILE A 113 5.95 17.68 8.22
N GLU A 114 6.70 16.60 7.99
CA GLU A 114 8.15 16.59 8.18
C GLU A 114 8.83 17.66 7.32
N ARG A 115 8.42 17.79 6.05
CA ARG A 115 8.93 18.82 5.15
C ARG A 115 8.55 20.23 5.59
N ILE A 116 7.33 20.43 6.07
CA ILE A 116 6.91 21.72 6.64
C ILE A 116 7.78 22.11 7.84
N VAL A 117 8.02 21.19 8.77
CA VAL A 117 8.85 21.45 9.97
C VAL A 117 10.30 21.74 9.58
N ALA A 118 10.85 21.00 8.62
CA ALA A 118 12.21 21.22 8.12
C ALA A 118 12.40 22.62 7.51
N VAL A 119 11.36 23.18 6.87
CA VAL A 119 11.38 24.52 6.27
C VAL A 119 11.15 25.63 7.30
N ILE A 120 10.18 25.46 8.21
CA ILE A 120 9.82 26.51 9.20
C ILE A 120 10.91 26.67 10.27
N CYS A 121 11.52 25.58 10.74
CA CYS A 121 12.48 25.60 11.84
C CYS A 121 13.73 24.73 11.56
N PRO A 122 14.53 25.06 10.52
CA PRO A 122 15.63 24.22 10.06
C PRO A 122 16.68 23.95 11.15
N ARG A 123 17.01 24.96 11.96
CA ARG A 123 17.99 24.83 13.03
C ARG A 123 17.50 23.83 14.09
N SER A 124 16.29 23.98 14.60
CA SER A 124 15.74 23.06 15.61
C SER A 124 15.60 21.64 15.05
N TYR A 125 15.18 21.51 13.80
CA TYR A 125 15.05 20.24 13.10
C TYR A 125 16.39 19.48 13.05
N HIS A 126 17.47 20.13 12.58
CA HIS A 126 18.79 19.52 12.42
C HIS A 126 19.48 19.14 13.74
N PHE A 127 19.20 19.85 14.84
CA PHE A 127 19.83 19.60 16.14
C PHE A 127 18.98 18.71 17.08
N SER A 128 17.78 18.29 16.67
CA SER A 128 16.90 17.47 17.51
C SER A 128 17.28 15.98 17.48
N GLY A 129 17.92 15.47 18.54
CA GLY A 129 18.26 14.05 18.68
C GLY A 129 17.08 13.12 19.04
N MET A 130 15.89 13.68 19.25
CA MET A 130 14.72 12.97 19.82
C MET A 130 13.90 12.20 18.77
N ALA A 131 14.19 12.39 17.49
CA ALA A 131 13.25 12.10 16.43
C ALA A 131 12.99 10.61 16.17
N TRP A 132 13.97 9.71 16.35
CA TRP A 132 13.78 8.29 16.03
C TRP A 132 12.77 7.57 16.93
N LYS A 133 12.76 7.86 18.25
CA LYS A 133 11.79 7.27 19.18
C LYS A 133 10.37 7.71 18.86
N LEU A 134 10.20 8.98 18.53
CA LEU A 134 8.92 9.54 18.14
C LEU A 134 8.44 8.93 16.82
N LEU A 135 9.32 8.82 15.82
CA LEU A 135 8.98 8.26 14.52
C LEU A 135 8.52 6.80 14.60
N ILE A 136 9.22 5.95 15.35
CA ILE A 136 8.79 4.56 15.58
C ILE A 136 7.42 4.53 16.26
N SER A 137 7.19 5.40 17.25
CA SER A 137 5.91 5.48 17.94
C SER A 137 4.78 5.92 17.00
N ILE A 138 5.05 6.88 16.10
CA ILE A 138 4.12 7.33 15.05
C ILE A 138 3.83 6.18 14.09
N THR A 139 4.85 5.44 13.62
CA THR A 139 4.69 4.26 12.75
C THR A 139 3.72 3.25 13.35
N ILE A 140 3.89 2.90 14.62
CA ILE A 140 3.01 1.95 15.32
C ILE A 140 1.60 2.52 15.47
N CYS A 141 1.49 3.79 15.85
CA CYS A 141 0.21 4.47 15.99
C CYS A 141 -0.58 4.50 14.67
N LEU A 142 0.08 4.82 13.56
CA LEU A 142 -0.54 4.84 12.24
C LEU A 142 -1.00 3.45 11.79
N MET A 143 -0.24 2.40 12.12
CA MET A 143 -0.67 1.03 11.88
C MET A 143 -1.94 0.71 12.67
N PHE A 144 -1.98 1.09 13.96
CA PHE A 144 -3.19 0.92 14.78
C PHE A 144 -4.39 1.68 14.21
N VAL A 145 -4.19 2.94 13.79
CA VAL A 145 -5.24 3.72 13.11
C VAL A 145 -5.75 3.01 11.86
N ALA A 146 -4.86 2.47 11.02
CA ALA A 146 -5.24 1.72 9.83
C ALA A 146 -6.10 0.48 10.17
N TYR A 147 -5.78 -0.24 11.24
CA TYR A 147 -6.61 -1.34 11.74
C TYR A 147 -8.00 -0.88 12.19
N VAL A 148 -8.07 0.23 12.94
CA VAL A 148 -9.34 0.78 13.42
C VAL A 148 -10.21 1.24 12.25
N VAL A 149 -9.62 1.93 11.26
CA VAL A 149 -10.32 2.36 10.05
C VAL A 149 -10.89 1.16 9.30
N ASP A 150 -10.07 0.11 9.08
CA ASP A 150 -10.53 -1.12 8.44
C ASP A 150 -11.67 -1.79 9.21
N ALA A 151 -11.58 -1.85 10.55
CA ALA A 151 -12.62 -2.40 11.40
C ALA A 151 -13.94 -1.62 11.24
N PHE A 152 -13.89 -0.28 11.15
CA PHE A 152 -15.08 0.52 10.88
C PHE A 152 -15.64 0.28 9.48
N VAL A 153 -14.79 0.29 8.45
CA VAL A 153 -15.19 0.08 7.04
C VAL A 153 -15.88 -1.27 6.84
N HIS A 154 -15.37 -2.32 7.49
CA HIS A 154 -15.89 -3.68 7.34
C HIS A 154 -16.81 -4.14 8.49
N SER A 155 -17.19 -3.27 9.43
CA SER A 155 -18.08 -3.62 10.55
C SER A 155 -19.52 -3.95 10.13
N GLY A 156 -19.94 -3.53 8.94
CA GLY A 156 -21.28 -3.73 8.40
C GLY A 156 -21.38 -4.78 7.28
N VAL A 157 -20.30 -5.54 7.05
CA VAL A 157 -20.21 -6.60 6.03
C VAL A 157 -20.23 -7.96 6.73
#